data_AF-A0A7V7NV26-F1
#
_entry.id   AF-A0A7V7NV26-F1
#
_cell.length_a   1.000
_cell.length_b   1.000
_cell.length_c   1.000
_cell.angle_alpha   90.00
_cell.angle_beta   90.00
_cell.angle_gamma   90.00
#
_symmetry.space_group_name_H-M   'P 1'
#
loop_
_entity.id
_entity.type
_entity.pdbx_description
1 polymer ?
#
loop_
_entity_poly.entity_id
_entity_poly.type
_entity_poly.pdbx_seq_one_letter_code
_entity_poly.pdbx_strand_id
1 'polypeptide(L)' 'MNRKKKINQILKKKQKKANSKLHTSNKPRYIPKAERAKMKAEEQAQAAQAEGAVEATVEAEETKAAE' A
#
# COMPACT_ATOMS: atom_id res chain seq x y z
N MET A 1 -9.40 -36.67 21.21
CA MET A 1 -10.08 -35.48 20.63
C MET A 1 -10.73 -35.85 19.31
N ASN A 2 -11.98 -35.44 19.10
CA ASN A 2 -12.67 -35.54 17.81
C ASN A 2 -11.76 -35.11 16.64
N ARG A 3 -11.77 -35.88 15.54
CA ARG A 3 -10.95 -35.67 14.34
C ARG A 3 -10.94 -34.21 13.87
N LYS A 4 -12.11 -33.56 13.88
CA LYS A 4 -12.29 -32.13 13.58
C LYS A 4 -11.41 -31.21 14.43
N LYS A 5 -11.36 -31.43 15.75
CA LYS A 5 -10.53 -30.63 16.68
C LYS A 5 -9.03 -30.81 16.38
N LYS A 6 -8.60 -32.04 16.08
CA LYS A 6 -7.19 -32.36 15.77
C LYS A 6 -6.73 -31.69 14.47
N ILE A 7 -7.55 -31.72 13.42
CA ILE A 7 -7.25 -31.06 12.13
C ILE A 7 -7.09 -29.55 12.35
N ASN A 8 -8.05 -28.92 13.06
CA ASN A 8 -7.99 -27.48 13.32
C ASN A 8 -6.75 -27.05 14.12
N GLN A 9 -6.33 -27.86 15.09
CA GLN A 9 -5.10 -27.62 15.84
C GLN A 9 -3.86 -27.69 14.94
N ILE A 10 -3.80 -28.67 14.04
CA ILE A 10 -2.68 -28.82 13.10
C ILE A 10 -2.60 -27.63 12.14
N LEU A 11 -3.74 -27.23 11.56
CA LEU A 11 -3.81 -26.07 10.65
C LEU A 11 -3.37 -24.78 11.34
N LYS A 12 -3.88 -24.51 12.54
CA LYS A 12 -3.46 -23.35 13.34
C LYS A 12 -1.96 -23.36 13.66
N LYS A 13 -1.39 -24.53 14.00
CA LYS A 13 0.06 -24.66 14.23
C LYS A 13 0.87 -24.37 12.96
N LYS A 14 0.42 -24.86 11.80
CA LYS A 14 1.08 -24.59 10.51
C LYS A 14 1.02 -23.10 10.15
N GLN A 15 -0.16 -22.48 10.30
CA GLN A 15 -0.33 -21.04 10.04
C GLN A 15 0.56 -20.19 10.95
N LYS A 16 0.62 -20.50 12.25
CA LYS A 16 1.53 -19.81 13.19
C LYS A 16 3.01 -19.95 12.80
N LYS A 17 3.43 -21.14 12.34
CA LYS A 17 4.80 -21.37 11.84
C LYS A 17 5.11 -20.63 10.54
N ALA A 18 4.12 -20.43 9.68
CA ALA A 18 4.28 -19.62 8.47
C ALA A 18 4.41 -18.14 8.83
N ASN A 19 3.52 -17.63 9.68
CA ASN A 19 3.52 -16.24 10.12
C ASN A 19 4.77 -15.88 10.94
N SER A 20 5.27 -16.79 11.77
CA SER A 20 6.49 -16.55 12.56
C SER A 20 7.75 -16.43 11.68
N LYS A 21 7.71 -16.95 10.45
CA LYS A 21 8.82 -16.81 9.48
C LYS A 21 8.67 -15.56 8.63
N LEU A 22 7.47 -14.99 8.56
CA LEU A 22 7.19 -13.74 7.86
C LEU A 22 7.51 -12.57 8.80
N HIS A 23 8.81 -12.33 9.03
CA HIS A 23 9.25 -11.13 9.73
C HIS A 23 9.32 -9.97 8.74
N THR A 24 8.31 -9.10 8.76
CA THR A 24 8.39 -7.78 8.14
C THR A 24 8.77 -6.77 9.21
N SER A 25 9.89 -6.05 9.02
CA SER A 25 10.18 -4.91 9.88
C SER A 25 9.29 -3.73 9.46
N ASN A 26 8.61 -3.09 10.42
CA ASN A 26 7.89 -1.82 10.19
C ASN A 26 8.80 -0.65 9.80
N LYS A 27 10.12 -0.87 9.70
CA LYS A 27 11.09 0.14 9.29
C LYS A 27 11.17 0.12 7.76
N PRO A 28 11.12 1.29 7.10
CA PRO A 28 11.41 1.35 5.67
C PRO A 28 12.84 0.83 5.44
N ARG A 29 13.02 0.03 4.38
CA ARG A 29 14.36 -0.42 3.99
C ARG A 29 15.22 0.80 3.71
N TYR A 30 16.48 0.80 4.16
CA TYR A 30 17.40 1.86 3.79
C TYR A 30 17.64 1.82 2.28
N ILE A 31 17.34 2.93 1.63
CA ILE A 31 17.56 3.15 0.20
C ILE A 31 18.73 4.14 0.09
N PRO A 32 19.77 3.86 -0.70
CA PRO A 32 20.89 4.77 -0.90
C PRO A 32 20.45 6.18 -1.33
N LYS A 33 21.27 7.21 -1.02
CA LYS A 33 20.95 8.62 -1.29
C LYS A 33 20.58 8.90 -2.75
N ALA A 34 21.25 8.23 -3.69
CA ALA A 34 20.97 8.38 -5.13
C ALA A 34 19.58 7.86 -5.51
N GLU A 35 19.18 6.70 -4.99
CA GLU A 35 17.86 6.12 -5.24
C GLU A 35 16.77 6.92 -4.52
N ARG A 36 17.05 7.45 -3.32
CA ARG A 36 16.12 8.34 -2.61
C ARG A 36 15.84 9.64 -3.37
N ALA A 37 16.84 10.20 -4.06
CA ALA A 37 16.65 11.38 -4.91
C ALA A 37 15.77 11.09 -6.13
N LYS A 38 15.97 9.94 -6.77
CA LYS A 38 15.15 9.49 -7.92
C LYS A 38 13.70 9.25 -7.51
N MET A 39 13.48 8.49 -6.43
CA MET A 39 12.14 8.22 -5.90
C MET A 39 11.41 9.51 -5.48
N LYS A 40 12.11 10.47 -4.86
CA LYS A 40 11.51 11.76 -4.49
C LYS A 40 11.15 12.61 -5.72
N ALA A 41 11.96 12.60 -6.77
CA ALA A 41 11.65 13.30 -8.02
C ALA A 41 10.45 12.67 -8.74
N GLU A 42 10.36 11.33 -8.75
CA GLU A 42 9.22 10.59 -9.29
C GLU A 42 7.94 10.85 -8.47
N GLU A 43 8.03 10.86 -7.14
CA GLU A 43 6.92 11.16 -6.23
C GLU A 43 6.45 12.62 -6.39
N GLN A 44 7.37 13.57 -6.59
CA GLN A 44 7.03 14.97 -6.89
C GLN A 44 6.37 15.12 -8.28
N ALA A 45 6.83 14.38 -9.28
CA ALA A 45 6.21 14.37 -10.61
C ALA A 45 4.80 13.77 -10.57
N GLN A 46 4.59 12.71 -9.77
CA GLN A 46 3.28 12.10 -9.58
C GLN A 46 2.34 12.99 -8.75
N ALA A 47 2.85 13.67 -7.72
CA ALA A 47 2.06 14.64 -6.94
C ALA A 47 1.63 15.84 -7.79
N ALA A 48 2.50 16.37 -8.66
CA ALA A 48 2.15 17.44 -9.58
C ALA A 48 1.10 17.01 -10.64
N GLN A 49 1.12 15.75 -11.06
CA GLN A 49 0.08 15.19 -11.94
C GLN A 49 -1.24 14.94 -11.21
N ALA A 50 -1.20 14.64 -9.91
CA ALA A 50 -2.40 14.48 -9.09
C ALA A 50 -3.07 15.83 -8.83
N GLU A 51 -2.32 16.90 -8.51
CA GLU A 51 -2.91 18.23 -8.27
C GLU A 51 -3.53 18.84 -9.53
N GLY A 52 -2.91 18.63 -10.71
CA GLY A 52 -3.52 19.05 -11.98
C GLY A 52 -4.80 18.28 -12.36
N ALA A 53 -4.99 17.08 -11.80
CA ALA A 53 -6.24 16.32 -12.00
C ALA A 53 -7.36 16.79 -11.06
N VAL A 54 -7.03 17.34 -9.88
CA VAL A 54 -8.02 17.91 -8.96
C VAL A 54 -8.54 19.24 -9.51
N GLU A 55 -7.69 20.09 -10.09
CA GLU A 55 -8.12 21.36 -10.69
C GLU A 55 -9.01 21.15 -11.93
N ALA A 56 -8.73 20.15 -12.77
CA ALA A 56 -9.53 19.86 -13.96
C ALA A 56 -10.95 19.33 -13.65
N THR A 57 -11.17 18.72 -12.48
CA THR A 57 -12.50 18.24 -12.08
C THR A 57 -13.39 19.33 -11.48
N VAL A 58 -12.80 20.36 -10.87
CA VAL A 58 -13.57 21.45 -10.23
C VAL A 58 -14.14 22.39 -11.30
N GLU A 59 -13.39 22.69 -12.37
CA GLU A 59 -13.91 23.52 -13.47
C GLU A 59 -14.97 22.81 -14.34
N ALA A 60 -14.94 21.48 -14.40
CA ALA A 60 -15.95 20.69 -15.12
C ALA A 60 -17.29 20.61 -14.36
N GLU A 61 -17.28 20.75 -13.03
CA GLU A 61 -18.50 20.76 -12.22
C GLU A 61 -19.18 22.14 -12.21
N GLU A 62 -18.41 23.23 -12.25
CA GLU A 62 -18.95 24.61 -12.32
C GLU A 62 -19.56 24.95 -13.68
N THR A 63 -19.00 24.44 -14.79
CA THR A 63 -19.54 24.71 -16.14
C THR A 63 -20.81 23.91 -16.47
N LYS A 64 -21.10 22.83 -15.74
CA LYS A 64 -22.31 22.02 -15.91
C LYS A 64 -23.48 22.46 -15.03
N ALA A 65 -23.23 23.22 -13.97
CA ALA A 65 -24.25 23.77 -13.09
C ALA A 65 -24.85 25.10 -13.59
N ALA A 66 -24.32 25.65 -14.70
CA ALA A 66 -24.71 26.95 -15.26
C ALA A 66 -25.52 26.85 -16.58
N GLU A 67 -25.91 25.65 -17.03
CA GLU A 67 -26.87 25.43 -18.13
C GLU A 67 -28.20 24.87 -17.61
#